data_AF-A0AAU9V6F5-F1
#
_entry.id   AF-A0AAU9V6F5-F1
#
_cell.length_a   1.000
_cell.length_b   1.000
_cell.length_c   1.000
_cell.angle_alpha   90.00
_cell.angle_beta   90.00
_cell.angle_gamma   90.00
#
_symmetry.space_group_name_H-M   'P 1'
#
loop_
_entity.id
_entity.type
_entity.pdbx_description
1 polymer ?
#
loop_
_entity_poly.entity_id
_entity_poly.type
_entity_poly.pdbx_seq_one_letter_code
_entity_poly.pdbx_strand_id
1 'polypeptide(L)'
;MNKEHFYCNNEKSRLRENSVNLYNVKGLRVVVKNISLLFAFRDKFLSFRQKVNQLQKKDVFNADGRHTFFIPVDEGFKPTTRSDLIDAKVIDGHVIPNYVLFTQATPETEEYKSLAFSDNVKVIISFTTSANGKEEITYVKSNTVAGDAKHSRGVVLADIVRANIPVKNGVVHLIQRPLMVVDTTVIDFLKEKEDGPLCKFYEVIMDLGEHNQFLNELTLAKDITLFAPSNEAWNEISVQNIIRNQQKLKEILNLHLVRERLPLDAIIHNNMNQIYQAPTALPRKYLYFNVINHHNNLTLTVEGGGVNATVTQTNIAATNGFIHIIDRVLGVPYTTVFEKMKTDPMLNITYNLGKRQMFNHQLNDMEHRYTYFVPRDHAWLKFQIKHPSAYNALFKEDFGYYTKQILERHLIRTDRSYTVSDLKLLANETHPFVLPSSRDPLRLRVKESDKNYYVEWNGRWIHVFRPDVECTNGIIHVIDEPFVLESDIRATGSADKTRSTYAFILLFISFAFARILEN
;
A
#
# COMPACT_ATOMS: atom_id res chain seq x y z
N MET A 1 -19.03 56.83 38.23
CA MET A 1 -20.15 57.43 38.99
C MET A 1 -21.18 57.87 37.96
N ASN A 2 -22.41 57.33 38.03
CA ASN A 2 -23.67 57.70 37.33
C ASN A 2 -23.63 57.81 35.77
N LYS A 3 -24.44 57.10 34.95
CA LYS A 3 -25.93 57.12 34.80
C LYS A 3 -26.49 58.56 34.81
N GLU A 4 -27.53 58.99 34.11
CA GLU A 4 -28.45 58.52 33.05
C GLU A 4 -29.05 59.84 32.46
N HIS A 5 -29.81 59.97 31.38
CA HIS A 5 -30.68 59.10 30.56
C HIS A 5 -30.70 59.66 29.11
N PHE A 6 -31.28 58.92 28.15
CA PHE A 6 -32.17 59.54 27.15
C PHE A 6 -33.38 58.62 26.89
N TYR A 7 -34.55 59.24 26.68
CA TYR A 7 -35.84 58.57 26.76
C TYR A 7 -36.18 57.72 25.54
N CYS A 8 -36.96 56.66 25.79
CA CYS A 8 -37.59 55.84 24.77
C CYS A 8 -38.75 56.60 24.13
N ASN A 9 -38.99 56.36 22.83
CA ASN A 9 -40.36 56.42 22.31
C ASN A 9 -40.61 55.25 21.35
N ASN A 10 -41.78 54.62 21.50
CA ASN A 10 -42.17 53.44 20.75
C ASN A 10 -42.72 53.82 19.38
N GLU A 11 -42.39 53.03 18.35
CA GLU A 11 -43.43 52.54 17.44
C GLU A 11 -43.24 51.04 17.18
N LYS A 12 -44.19 50.24 17.66
CA LYS A 12 -44.29 48.81 17.34
C LYS A 12 -45.16 48.65 16.10
N SER A 13 -44.65 48.03 15.04
CA SER A 13 -45.52 47.22 14.19
C SER A 13 -44.84 45.94 13.68
N ARG A 14 -45.47 44.82 14.04
CA ARG A 14 -45.47 43.49 13.42
C ARG A 14 -44.25 43.06 12.57
N LEU A 15 -43.53 42.07 13.07
CA LEU A 15 -43.72 40.66 12.67
C LEU A 15 -43.15 39.73 13.75
N ARG A 16 -43.94 38.75 14.22
CA ARG A 16 -43.48 37.65 15.08
C ARG A 16 -43.41 36.40 14.23
N GLU A 17 -42.21 35.92 13.94
CA GLU A 17 -41.97 34.52 13.55
C GLU A 17 -40.83 33.94 14.38
N ASN A 18 -40.92 32.63 14.66
CA ASN A 18 -40.17 31.98 15.73
C ASN A 18 -38.69 31.77 15.37
N SER A 19 -37.84 32.72 15.75
CA SER A 19 -36.39 32.56 15.71
C SER A 19 -35.89 31.74 16.91
N VAL A 20 -35.50 30.49 16.68
CA VAL A 20 -34.80 29.68 17.69
C VAL A 20 -33.34 30.14 17.77
N ASN A 21 -32.92 30.63 18.93
CA ASN A 21 -31.53 31.03 19.18
C ASN A 21 -30.66 29.79 19.44
N LEU A 22 -29.64 29.57 18.61
CA LEU A 22 -28.57 28.60 18.87
C LEU A 22 -27.23 29.33 18.86
N TYR A 23 -26.46 29.13 19.94
CA TYR A 23 -25.16 29.77 20.15
C TYR A 23 -24.04 28.77 19.89
N ASN A 24 -23.00 29.19 19.18
CA ASN A 24 -21.71 28.50 19.15
C ASN A 24 -20.82 29.02 20.30
N VAL A 25 -19.87 28.21 20.75
CA VAL A 25 -18.97 28.39 21.91
C VAL A 25 -18.13 29.69 21.85
N LYS A 26 -18.09 30.39 20.70
CA LYS A 26 -17.44 31.70 20.52
C LYS A 26 -18.39 32.90 20.40
N GLY A 27 -19.68 32.76 20.76
CA GLY A 27 -20.58 33.89 21.02
C GLY A 27 -21.01 34.75 19.80
N LEU A 28 -20.59 34.45 18.58
CA LEU A 28 -21.04 35.18 17.38
C LEU A 28 -22.49 34.83 17.01
N ARG A 29 -23.33 35.86 16.85
CA ARG A 29 -24.64 35.76 16.20
C ARG A 29 -24.45 35.36 14.72
N VAL A 30 -24.92 34.19 14.33
CA VAL A 30 -25.03 33.78 12.93
C VAL A 30 -26.51 33.74 12.55
N VAL A 31 -26.92 34.61 11.62
CA VAL A 31 -28.27 34.58 11.04
C VAL A 31 -28.39 33.30 10.21
N VAL A 32 -29.33 32.43 10.58
CA VAL A 32 -29.65 31.20 9.84
C VAL A 32 -30.24 31.58 8.49
N LYS A 33 -29.40 31.63 7.46
CA LYS A 33 -29.86 31.73 6.07
C LYS A 33 -30.35 30.36 5.63
N ASN A 34 -31.47 30.34 4.90
CA ASN A 34 -31.86 29.20 4.08
C ASN A 34 -30.69 28.89 3.12
N ILE A 35 -30.43 27.62 2.79
CA ILE A 35 -29.42 27.28 1.78
C ILE A 35 -29.71 27.92 0.41
N SER A 36 -30.99 28.11 0.05
CA SER A 36 -31.40 28.94 -1.10
C SER A 36 -30.95 30.40 -0.99
N LEU A 37 -30.89 30.96 0.22
CA LEU A 37 -30.31 32.30 0.50
C LEU A 37 -28.77 32.29 0.53
N LEU A 38 -28.14 31.16 0.86
CA LEU A 38 -26.69 30.99 0.70
C LEU A 38 -26.31 31.01 -0.79
N PHE A 39 -27.05 30.25 -1.61
CA PHE A 39 -26.92 30.24 -3.06
C PHE A 39 -27.20 31.62 -3.68
N ALA A 40 -28.18 32.39 -3.20
CA ALA A 40 -28.56 33.66 -3.80
C ALA A 40 -27.46 34.74 -3.77
N PHE A 41 -26.64 34.79 -2.71
CA PHE A 41 -25.83 35.97 -2.36
C PHE A 41 -24.32 35.89 -2.66
N ARG A 42 -23.82 34.85 -3.34
CA ARG A 42 -22.37 34.73 -3.64
C ARG A 42 -22.09 34.31 -5.07
N ASP A 43 -21.32 35.14 -5.76
CA ASP A 43 -20.83 34.89 -7.13
C ASP A 43 -19.79 33.77 -7.23
N LYS A 44 -19.38 33.18 -6.09
CA LYS A 44 -18.43 32.05 -6.00
C LYS A 44 -19.07 30.65 -6.11
N PHE A 45 -20.39 30.55 -6.35
CA PHE A 45 -21.11 29.29 -6.56
C PHE A 45 -22.03 29.31 -7.78
N LEU A 46 -21.77 30.21 -8.73
CA LEU A 46 -22.63 30.48 -9.88
C LEU A 46 -22.88 29.20 -10.69
N SER A 47 -21.83 28.41 -10.94
CA SER A 47 -21.84 27.25 -11.84
C SER A 47 -22.67 26.10 -11.26
N PHE A 48 -22.43 25.73 -10.00
CA PHE A 48 -23.22 24.68 -9.33
C PHE A 48 -24.69 25.09 -9.21
N ARG A 49 -24.95 26.34 -8.80
CA ARG A 49 -26.30 26.90 -8.68
C ARG A 49 -27.04 26.90 -10.02
N GLN A 50 -26.36 27.22 -11.12
CA GLN A 50 -26.93 27.15 -12.47
C GLN A 50 -27.32 25.71 -12.83
N LYS A 51 -26.45 24.72 -12.60
CA LYS A 51 -26.77 23.30 -12.86
C LYS A 51 -27.93 22.80 -11.99
N VAL A 52 -27.97 23.12 -10.70
CA VAL A 52 -29.10 22.81 -9.80
C VAL A 52 -30.42 23.41 -10.31
N ASN A 53 -30.38 24.63 -10.84
CA ASN A 53 -31.55 25.28 -11.42
C ASN A 53 -31.98 24.65 -12.75
N GLN A 54 -31.04 24.40 -13.67
CA GLN A 54 -31.29 23.80 -14.99
C GLN A 54 -31.85 22.38 -14.87
N LEU A 55 -31.32 21.59 -13.96
CA LEU A 55 -31.71 20.19 -13.70
C LEU A 55 -32.90 20.09 -12.74
N GLN A 56 -33.51 21.22 -12.34
CA GLN A 56 -34.68 21.29 -11.45
C GLN A 56 -34.49 20.64 -10.06
N LYS A 57 -33.24 20.52 -9.58
CA LYS A 57 -32.89 19.87 -8.30
C LYS A 57 -32.96 20.79 -7.08
N LYS A 58 -33.69 21.92 -7.15
CA LYS A 58 -33.81 22.88 -6.04
C LYS A 58 -34.39 22.25 -4.78
N ASP A 59 -35.36 21.34 -4.93
CA ASP A 59 -36.10 20.77 -3.81
C ASP A 59 -35.23 19.86 -2.93
N VAL A 60 -34.18 19.26 -3.50
CA VAL A 60 -33.17 18.49 -2.75
C VAL A 60 -32.47 19.35 -1.68
N PHE A 61 -32.24 20.63 -1.97
CA PHE A 61 -31.64 21.56 -1.02
C PHE A 61 -32.68 22.25 -0.13
N ASN A 62 -33.93 22.39 -0.57
CA ASN A 62 -35.00 22.99 0.23
C ASN A 62 -35.75 22.00 1.13
N ALA A 63 -35.53 20.69 0.99
CA ALA A 63 -36.16 19.65 1.80
C ALA A 63 -36.02 19.93 3.30
N ASP A 64 -37.13 19.84 4.04
CA ASP A 64 -37.10 19.92 5.50
C ASP A 64 -36.47 18.64 6.07
N GLY A 65 -35.58 18.82 7.04
CA GLY A 65 -34.85 17.72 7.65
C GLY A 65 -33.54 18.17 8.29
N ARG A 66 -32.59 17.24 8.34
CA ARG A 66 -31.27 17.40 8.96
C ARG A 66 -30.24 16.82 8.00
N HIS A 67 -29.65 17.65 7.16
CA HIS A 67 -28.85 17.21 6.02
C HIS A 67 -27.42 17.74 6.08
N THR A 68 -26.50 17.07 5.40
CA THR A 68 -25.15 17.59 5.14
C THR A 68 -25.00 17.81 3.65
N PHE A 69 -24.72 19.06 3.28
CA PHE A 69 -24.59 19.50 1.89
C PHE A 69 -23.14 19.85 1.59
N PHE A 70 -22.64 19.39 0.45
CA PHE A 70 -21.33 19.74 -0.05
C PHE A 70 -21.49 20.64 -1.28
N ILE A 71 -20.97 21.86 -1.23
CA ILE A 71 -21.16 22.85 -2.30
C ILE A 71 -19.81 23.19 -2.92
N PRO A 72 -19.53 22.79 -4.17
CA PRO A 72 -18.28 23.13 -4.83
C PRO A 72 -18.19 24.64 -5.12
N VAL A 73 -17.01 25.23 -4.86
CA VAL A 73 -16.69 26.60 -5.28
C VAL A 73 -16.48 26.66 -6.80
N ASP A 74 -16.75 27.80 -7.43
CA ASP A 74 -16.58 27.98 -8.89
C ASP A 74 -15.12 27.81 -9.37
N GLU A 75 -14.14 28.03 -8.50
CA GLU A 75 -12.73 27.71 -8.79
C GLU A 75 -12.55 26.20 -9.09
N GLY A 76 -13.38 25.37 -8.45
CA GLY A 76 -13.49 23.92 -8.66
C GLY A 76 -14.19 23.49 -9.95
N PHE A 77 -14.69 24.42 -10.77
CA PHE A 77 -15.30 24.16 -12.08
C PHE A 77 -14.31 24.37 -13.24
N LYS A 78 -13.00 24.42 -12.95
CA LYS A 78 -11.93 24.48 -13.96
C LYS A 78 -11.35 23.08 -14.19
N PRO A 79 -11.20 22.61 -15.44
CA PRO A 79 -11.54 23.28 -16.70
C PRO A 79 -13.06 23.37 -16.92
N THR A 80 -13.51 24.34 -17.73
CA THR A 80 -14.95 24.69 -17.90
C THR A 80 -15.83 23.52 -18.34
N THR A 81 -15.27 22.53 -19.04
CA THR A 81 -15.91 21.27 -19.44
C THR A 81 -16.40 20.43 -18.25
N ARG A 82 -15.83 20.60 -17.05
CA ARG A 82 -16.27 19.92 -15.83
C ARG A 82 -17.74 20.17 -15.49
N SER A 83 -18.27 21.34 -15.89
CA SER A 83 -19.69 21.67 -15.74
C SER A 83 -20.61 20.67 -16.44
N ASP A 84 -20.19 20.12 -17.59
CA ASP A 84 -21.00 19.20 -18.40
C ASP A 84 -21.04 17.78 -17.84
N LEU A 85 -20.12 17.45 -16.93
CA LEU A 85 -20.12 16.20 -16.17
C LEU A 85 -21.08 16.23 -14.97
N ILE A 86 -21.66 17.38 -14.62
CA ILE A 86 -22.64 17.49 -13.54
C ILE A 86 -24.06 17.29 -14.08
N ASP A 87 -24.63 16.13 -13.79
CA ASP A 87 -26.04 15.83 -14.00
C ASP A 87 -26.84 15.78 -12.69
N ALA A 88 -28.11 15.39 -12.78
CA ALA A 88 -29.00 15.31 -11.63
C ALA A 88 -28.52 14.31 -10.55
N LYS A 89 -27.80 13.25 -10.95
CA LYS A 89 -27.28 12.21 -10.06
C LYS A 89 -26.01 12.66 -9.35
N VAL A 90 -25.14 13.39 -10.06
CA VAL A 90 -24.00 14.08 -9.43
C VAL A 90 -24.49 15.07 -8.36
N ILE A 91 -25.56 15.82 -8.61
CA ILE A 91 -26.15 16.72 -7.60
C ILE A 91 -26.65 15.95 -6.37
N ASP A 92 -27.32 14.81 -6.55
CA ASP A 92 -27.72 13.94 -5.43
C ASP A 92 -26.50 13.39 -4.65
N GLY A 93 -25.37 13.22 -5.35
CA GLY A 93 -24.09 12.85 -4.75
C GLY A 93 -23.47 13.91 -3.83
N HIS A 94 -24.00 15.14 -3.82
CA HIS A 94 -23.54 16.23 -2.96
C HIS A 94 -24.33 16.37 -1.65
N VAL A 95 -25.25 15.44 -1.35
CA VAL A 95 -26.14 15.52 -0.18
C VAL A 95 -26.19 14.21 0.58
N ILE A 96 -25.91 14.27 1.89
CA ILE A 96 -26.18 13.19 2.84
C ILE A 96 -27.53 13.46 3.51
N PRO A 97 -28.55 12.59 3.35
CA PRO A 97 -29.84 12.76 3.98
C PRO A 97 -29.80 12.38 5.47
N ASN A 98 -30.53 13.10 6.32
CA ASN A 98 -30.80 12.77 7.73
C ASN A 98 -29.59 12.80 8.72
N TYR A 99 -28.41 13.26 8.29
CA TYR A 99 -27.25 13.50 9.16
C TYR A 99 -26.77 14.96 9.10
N VAL A 100 -26.35 15.51 10.25
CA VAL A 100 -25.66 16.81 10.36
C VAL A 100 -24.22 16.52 10.80
N LEU A 101 -23.29 16.52 9.85
CA LEU A 101 -21.90 16.10 10.08
C LEU A 101 -21.01 17.32 10.21
N PHE A 102 -20.42 17.51 11.39
CA PHE A 102 -19.38 18.51 11.63
C PHE A 102 -18.00 17.85 11.54
N THR A 103 -17.04 18.50 10.88
CA THR A 103 -15.75 17.88 10.52
C THR A 103 -14.98 17.33 11.71
N GLN A 104 -14.98 18.02 12.86
CA GLN A 104 -14.28 17.57 14.07
C GLN A 104 -15.02 16.49 14.88
N ALA A 105 -16.31 16.27 14.63
CA ALA A 105 -17.14 15.35 15.40
C ALA A 105 -17.47 14.05 14.63
N THR A 106 -17.07 13.96 13.36
CA THR A 106 -17.38 12.84 12.46
C THR A 106 -16.12 11.99 12.28
N PRO A 107 -16.14 10.68 12.57
CA PRO A 107 -14.98 9.80 12.36
C PRO A 107 -14.55 9.72 10.89
N GLU A 108 -13.22 9.64 10.65
CA GLU A 108 -12.60 9.63 9.31
C GLU A 108 -12.82 8.36 8.46
N THR A 109 -13.47 7.36 9.04
CA THR A 109 -13.76 6.08 8.39
C THR A 109 -15.25 5.75 8.40
N GLU A 110 -16.10 6.63 8.96
CA GLU A 110 -17.54 6.41 8.96
C GLU A 110 -18.14 6.74 7.59
N GLU A 111 -18.86 5.77 7.02
CA GLU A 111 -19.38 5.80 5.66
C GLU A 111 -20.87 6.16 5.62
N TYR A 112 -21.19 7.26 4.96
CA TYR A 112 -22.53 7.81 4.84
C TYR A 112 -23.06 7.68 3.42
N LYS A 113 -24.27 7.14 3.26
CA LYS A 113 -24.94 7.07 1.95
C LYS A 113 -25.38 8.46 1.51
N SER A 114 -25.05 8.89 0.30
CA SER A 114 -25.62 10.11 -0.29
C SER A 114 -27.00 9.86 -0.90
N LEU A 115 -27.72 10.91 -1.32
CA LEU A 115 -28.94 10.75 -2.13
C LEU A 115 -28.67 10.07 -3.48
N ALA A 116 -27.43 10.04 -3.96
CA ALA A 116 -27.07 9.26 -5.14
C ALA A 116 -27.06 7.75 -4.88
N PHE A 117 -27.11 7.27 -3.63
CA PHE A 117 -27.13 5.84 -3.32
C PHE A 117 -28.46 5.17 -3.72
N SER A 118 -28.43 4.44 -4.84
CA SER A 118 -29.58 3.82 -5.51
C SER A 118 -29.18 2.47 -6.13
N ASP A 119 -30.04 1.83 -6.93
CA ASP A 119 -29.73 0.51 -7.49
C ASP A 119 -28.56 0.52 -8.49
N ASN A 120 -28.60 1.43 -9.47
CA ASN A 120 -27.61 1.50 -10.57
C ASN A 120 -26.32 2.23 -10.19
N VAL A 121 -26.43 3.29 -9.39
CA VAL A 121 -25.30 4.10 -8.91
C VAL A 121 -25.34 4.13 -7.40
N LYS A 122 -24.21 3.83 -6.74
CA LYS A 122 -24.07 3.76 -5.28
C LYS A 122 -22.89 4.60 -4.86
N VAL A 123 -23.18 5.71 -4.18
CA VAL A 123 -22.18 6.70 -3.76
C VAL A 123 -22.20 6.82 -2.25
N ILE A 124 -21.03 6.63 -1.67
CA ILE A 124 -20.76 6.76 -0.24
C ILE A 124 -19.89 7.99 -0.04
N ILE A 125 -20.11 8.71 1.06
CA ILE A 125 -19.31 9.85 1.48
C ILE A 125 -18.70 9.55 2.85
N SER A 126 -17.43 9.88 3.01
CA SER A 126 -16.73 9.90 4.30
C SER A 126 -15.79 11.09 4.36
N PHE A 127 -15.35 11.47 5.55
CA PHE A 127 -14.31 12.48 5.74
C PHE A 127 -12.93 11.81 5.82
N THR A 128 -11.84 12.55 5.67
CA THR A 128 -10.49 12.05 6.00
C THR A 128 -9.59 13.24 6.27
N THR A 129 -8.63 13.10 7.17
CA THR A 129 -7.62 14.11 7.42
C THR A 129 -6.28 13.58 6.93
N SER A 130 -5.54 14.42 6.21
CA SER A 130 -4.11 14.22 6.02
C SER A 130 -3.39 15.26 6.87
N ALA A 131 -2.39 14.82 7.63
CA ALA A 131 -1.37 15.76 8.07
C ALA A 131 -0.59 16.23 6.83
N ASN A 132 -0.12 17.48 6.85
CA ASN A 132 0.98 17.93 6.02
C ASN A 132 1.89 18.82 6.87
N GLY A 133 2.96 18.22 7.40
CA GLY A 133 3.87 18.88 8.34
C GLY A 133 3.20 19.21 9.68
N LYS A 134 2.64 20.42 9.80
CA LYS A 134 1.96 20.91 11.01
C LYS A 134 0.49 21.27 10.82
N GLU A 135 -0.01 21.24 9.58
CA GLU A 135 -1.40 21.56 9.28
C GLU A 135 -2.17 20.28 8.96
N GLU A 136 -3.38 20.17 9.51
CA GLU A 136 -4.32 19.08 9.24
C GLU A 136 -5.31 19.53 8.16
N ILE A 137 -5.30 18.84 7.02
CA ILE A 137 -6.19 19.14 5.89
C ILE A 137 -7.29 18.08 5.86
N THR A 138 -8.53 18.50 6.14
CA THR A 138 -9.71 17.63 6.00
C THR A 138 -10.25 17.66 4.57
N TYR A 139 -10.34 16.47 3.98
CA TYR A 139 -10.97 16.23 2.69
C TYR A 139 -12.34 15.55 2.91
N VAL A 140 -13.26 15.77 1.98
CA VAL A 140 -14.39 14.87 1.77
C VAL A 140 -14.03 13.85 0.68
N LYS A 141 -14.34 12.59 0.94
CA LYS A 141 -14.18 11.45 0.03
C LYS A 141 -15.56 11.13 -0.53
N SER A 142 -15.72 11.10 -1.86
CA SER A 142 -16.91 10.54 -2.51
C SER A 142 -16.52 9.28 -3.26
N ASN A 143 -17.04 8.14 -2.83
CA ASN A 143 -16.72 6.81 -3.36
C ASN A 143 -17.91 6.28 -4.18
N THR A 144 -17.78 6.26 -5.49
CA THR A 144 -18.71 5.60 -6.41
C THR A 144 -18.43 4.10 -6.41
N VAL A 145 -19.05 3.37 -5.48
CA VAL A 145 -18.85 1.93 -5.26
C VAL A 145 -19.44 1.11 -6.41
N ALA A 146 -20.65 1.50 -6.85
CA ALA A 146 -21.27 1.04 -8.09
C ALA A 146 -21.54 2.27 -8.98
N GLY A 147 -21.21 2.15 -10.26
CA GLY A 147 -21.25 3.23 -11.23
C GLY A 147 -21.87 2.77 -12.55
N ASP A 148 -22.05 3.71 -13.48
CA ASP A 148 -22.62 3.48 -14.80
C ASP A 148 -21.73 4.07 -15.90
N ALA A 149 -22.22 4.14 -17.14
CA ALA A 149 -21.46 4.66 -18.29
C ALA A 149 -21.08 6.15 -18.22
N LYS A 150 -21.71 6.93 -17.31
CA LYS A 150 -21.38 8.34 -17.03
C LYS A 150 -20.64 8.50 -15.70
N HIS A 151 -20.95 7.64 -14.73
CA HIS A 151 -20.47 7.72 -13.35
C HIS A 151 -19.40 6.65 -13.11
N SER A 152 -18.14 6.98 -13.43
CA SER A 152 -16.99 6.11 -13.18
C SER A 152 -16.88 5.68 -11.71
N ARG A 153 -16.50 4.42 -11.49
CA ARG A 153 -16.26 3.87 -10.14
C ARG A 153 -14.97 4.44 -9.53
N GLY A 154 -14.94 4.50 -8.20
CA GLY A 154 -13.79 4.94 -7.41
C GLY A 154 -14.02 6.21 -6.62
N VAL A 155 -12.94 6.74 -6.05
CA VAL A 155 -12.94 7.84 -5.07
C VAL A 155 -12.54 9.15 -5.74
N VAL A 156 -13.38 10.18 -5.57
CA VAL A 156 -13.02 11.59 -5.80
C VAL A 156 -12.82 12.24 -4.43
N LEU A 157 -11.62 12.79 -4.22
CA LEU A 157 -11.26 13.59 -3.04
C LEU A 157 -11.50 15.06 -3.34
N ALA A 158 -12.01 15.81 -2.36
CA ALA A 158 -12.16 17.26 -2.45
C ALA A 158 -11.83 17.94 -1.12
N ASP A 159 -10.92 18.90 -1.11
CA ASP A 159 -10.58 19.70 0.07
C ASP A 159 -11.81 20.47 0.57
N ILE A 160 -11.95 20.59 1.89
CA ILE A 160 -13.01 21.41 2.48
C ILE A 160 -12.52 22.86 2.64
N VAL A 161 -12.77 23.68 1.62
CA VAL A 161 -12.47 25.13 1.57
C VAL A 161 -13.09 25.88 2.75
N ARG A 162 -14.29 25.47 3.21
CA ARG A 162 -14.91 26.01 4.43
C ARG A 162 -15.93 25.05 5.02
N ALA A 163 -15.63 24.51 6.18
CA ALA A 163 -16.51 23.59 6.89
C ALA A 163 -17.63 24.29 7.69
N ASN A 164 -18.57 23.49 8.17
CA ASN A 164 -19.40 23.75 9.35
C ASN A 164 -20.30 25.00 9.28
N ILE A 165 -20.88 25.31 8.11
CA ILE A 165 -21.80 26.45 7.93
C ILE A 165 -23.24 26.01 8.27
N PRO A 166 -23.87 26.49 9.36
CA PRO A 166 -25.23 26.07 9.71
C PRO A 166 -26.29 26.70 8.79
N VAL A 167 -27.28 25.90 8.41
CA VAL A 167 -28.49 26.30 7.64
C VAL A 167 -29.75 25.73 8.31
N LYS A 168 -30.95 26.21 7.93
CA LYS A 168 -32.22 25.81 8.58
C LYS A 168 -32.40 24.28 8.66
N ASN A 169 -32.03 23.58 7.59
CA ASN A 169 -32.21 22.14 7.41
C ASN A 169 -30.91 21.33 7.51
N GLY A 170 -29.87 21.84 8.19
CA GLY A 170 -28.63 21.10 8.44
C GLY A 170 -27.34 21.93 8.37
N VAL A 171 -26.31 21.39 7.71
CA VAL A 171 -24.97 21.99 7.61
C VAL A 171 -24.45 21.97 6.17
N VAL A 172 -23.71 23.01 5.79
CA VAL A 172 -23.04 23.15 4.50
C VAL A 172 -21.53 23.14 4.69
N HIS A 173 -20.84 22.35 3.87
CA HIS A 173 -19.40 22.42 3.66
C HIS A 173 -19.12 22.91 2.25
N LEU A 174 -18.26 23.92 2.10
CA LEU A 174 -17.77 24.37 0.80
C LEU A 174 -16.55 23.53 0.42
N ILE A 175 -16.54 23.00 -0.79
CA ILE A 175 -15.51 22.04 -1.25
C ILE A 175 -14.79 22.50 -2.51
N GLN A 176 -13.56 22.03 -2.70
CA GLN A 176 -12.63 22.49 -3.74
C GLN A 176 -12.99 22.02 -5.16
N ARG A 177 -13.73 20.91 -5.32
CA ARG A 177 -14.26 20.43 -6.61
C ARG A 177 -15.57 19.65 -6.44
N PRO A 178 -16.38 19.43 -7.49
CA PRO A 178 -17.55 18.56 -7.44
C PRO A 178 -17.22 17.11 -7.06
N LEU A 179 -18.05 16.51 -6.21
CA LEU A 179 -18.02 15.08 -5.90
C LEU A 179 -18.41 14.23 -7.12
N MET A 180 -18.02 12.94 -7.11
CA MET A 180 -18.23 11.95 -8.18
C MET A 180 -17.59 12.24 -9.56
N VAL A 181 -17.17 13.47 -9.85
CA VAL A 181 -16.65 13.85 -11.16
C VAL A 181 -15.18 13.46 -11.29
N VAL A 182 -14.90 12.45 -12.14
CA VAL A 182 -13.55 11.96 -12.44
C VAL A 182 -13.07 12.57 -13.77
N ASP A 183 -12.35 13.69 -13.68
CA ASP A 183 -11.81 14.40 -14.86
C ASP A 183 -10.31 14.73 -14.76
N THR A 184 -9.68 14.36 -13.65
CA THR A 184 -8.27 14.62 -13.33
C THR A 184 -7.42 13.42 -13.78
N THR A 185 -6.28 13.62 -14.46
CA THR A 185 -5.32 12.53 -14.76
C THR A 185 -4.49 12.18 -13.51
N VAL A 186 -3.76 11.07 -13.53
CA VAL A 186 -2.84 10.72 -12.43
C VAL A 186 -1.83 11.84 -12.16
N ILE A 187 -1.23 12.42 -13.20
CA ILE A 187 -0.24 13.50 -13.03
C ILE A 187 -0.90 14.82 -12.60
N ASP A 188 -2.13 15.10 -13.07
CA ASP A 188 -2.87 16.28 -12.62
C ASP A 188 -3.25 16.22 -11.15
N PHE A 189 -3.51 15.03 -10.60
CA PHE A 189 -3.78 14.84 -9.17
C PHE A 189 -2.51 15.06 -8.33
N LEU A 190 -1.36 14.55 -8.77
CA LEU A 190 -0.08 14.72 -8.07
C LEU A 190 0.34 16.21 -7.99
N LYS A 191 0.12 16.97 -9.06
CA LYS A 191 0.54 18.38 -9.17
C LYS A 191 -0.47 19.38 -8.59
N GLU A 192 -1.65 18.93 -8.16
CA GLU A 192 -2.83 19.81 -8.05
C GLU A 192 -2.67 20.94 -7.02
N LYS A 193 -1.88 20.70 -5.97
CA LYS A 193 -1.76 21.59 -4.82
C LYS A 193 -0.40 21.41 -4.14
N GLU A 194 0.25 22.52 -3.77
CA GLU A 194 1.57 22.52 -3.10
C GLU A 194 1.54 21.79 -1.74
N ASP A 195 0.42 21.87 -1.03
CA ASP A 195 0.15 21.19 0.24
C ASP A 195 -0.71 19.91 0.07
N GLY A 196 -0.85 19.39 -1.15
CA GLY A 196 -1.63 18.18 -1.44
C GLY A 196 -1.06 16.90 -0.81
N PRO A 197 -1.85 15.80 -0.74
CA PRO A 197 -1.50 14.59 -0.01
C PRO A 197 -0.33 13.80 -0.60
N LEU A 198 0.10 14.14 -1.82
CA LEU A 198 1.18 13.52 -2.58
C LEU A 198 2.19 14.54 -3.14
N CYS A 199 2.22 15.78 -2.62
CA CYS A 199 3.09 16.82 -3.16
C CYS A 199 4.58 16.43 -3.09
N LYS A 200 5.02 15.71 -2.05
CA LYS A 200 6.40 15.19 -1.97
C LYS A 200 6.71 14.13 -3.02
N PHE A 201 5.71 13.33 -3.41
CA PHE A 201 5.91 12.39 -4.50
C PHE A 201 6.05 13.13 -5.84
N TYR A 202 5.28 14.20 -6.06
CA TYR A 202 5.42 15.06 -7.24
C TYR A 202 6.80 15.75 -7.29
N GLU A 203 7.26 16.35 -6.19
CA GLU A 203 8.61 16.92 -6.07
C GLU A 203 9.69 15.91 -6.48
N VAL A 204 9.68 14.72 -5.87
CA VAL A 204 10.65 13.64 -6.15
C VAL A 204 10.58 13.13 -7.60
N ILE A 205 9.41 13.18 -8.25
CA ILE A 205 9.31 12.90 -9.69
C ILE A 205 9.99 14.02 -10.48
N MET A 206 9.77 15.31 -10.15
CA MET A 206 10.39 16.45 -10.83
C MET A 206 11.92 16.47 -10.71
N ASP A 207 12.48 15.96 -9.60
CA ASP A 207 13.94 15.86 -9.37
C ASP A 207 14.71 15.04 -10.43
N LEU A 208 14.02 14.25 -11.27
CA LEU A 208 14.63 13.62 -12.46
C LEU A 208 14.99 14.60 -13.59
N GLY A 209 14.58 15.87 -13.51
CA GLY A 209 14.91 16.92 -14.46
C GLY A 209 14.17 16.82 -15.81
N GLU A 210 14.69 17.50 -16.84
CA GLU A 210 14.00 17.66 -18.13
C GLU A 210 13.75 16.34 -18.89
N HIS A 211 14.60 15.34 -18.71
CA HIS A 211 14.54 14.05 -19.42
C HIS A 211 13.76 12.98 -18.63
N ASN A 212 12.64 13.40 -18.01
CA ASN A 212 11.86 12.58 -17.11
C ASN A 212 10.95 11.57 -17.85
N GLN A 213 11.51 10.40 -18.15
CA GLN A 213 10.77 9.29 -18.77
C GLN A 213 9.57 8.83 -17.93
N PHE A 214 9.64 8.90 -16.60
CA PHE A 214 8.55 8.48 -15.72
C PHE A 214 7.36 9.44 -15.78
N LEU A 215 7.62 10.76 -15.78
CA LEU A 215 6.60 11.79 -16.00
C LEU A 215 5.93 11.64 -17.38
N ASN A 216 6.72 11.38 -18.43
CA ASN A 216 6.21 11.11 -19.76
C ASN A 216 5.31 9.86 -19.77
N GLU A 217 5.68 8.80 -19.04
CA GLU A 217 4.84 7.61 -18.90
C GLU A 217 3.53 7.91 -18.16
N LEU A 218 3.56 8.62 -17.02
CA LEU A 218 2.33 9.03 -16.29
C LEU A 218 1.39 9.90 -17.13
N THR A 219 1.92 10.66 -18.09
CA THR A 219 1.17 11.57 -18.96
C THR A 219 0.59 10.87 -20.19
N LEU A 220 1.36 9.95 -20.81
CA LEU A 220 1.00 9.31 -22.08
C LEU A 220 0.31 7.95 -21.90
N ALA A 221 0.57 7.25 -20.80
CA ALA A 221 0.02 5.93 -20.58
C ALA A 221 -1.49 5.99 -20.32
N LYS A 222 -2.18 5.03 -20.94
CA LYS A 222 -3.58 4.71 -20.68
C LYS A 222 -3.63 3.51 -19.74
N ASP A 223 -4.60 3.51 -18.85
CA ASP A 223 -4.94 2.41 -17.97
C ASP A 223 -3.78 2.00 -17.05
N ILE A 224 -3.36 2.93 -16.19
CA ILE A 224 -2.32 2.73 -15.17
C ILE A 224 -2.89 2.62 -13.76
N THR A 225 -2.09 2.07 -12.84
CA THR A 225 -2.30 2.19 -11.40
C THR A 225 -1.01 2.65 -10.74
N LEU A 226 -1.09 3.75 -9.98
CA LEU A 226 0.04 4.31 -9.24
C LEU A 226 -0.14 4.01 -7.75
N PHE A 227 0.81 3.27 -7.18
CA PHE A 227 0.94 3.11 -5.74
C PHE A 227 1.80 4.25 -5.23
N ALA A 228 1.18 5.28 -4.67
CA ALA A 228 1.84 6.56 -4.37
C ALA A 228 2.22 6.64 -2.89
N PRO A 229 3.53 6.72 -2.53
CA PRO A 229 3.91 6.90 -1.13
C PRO A 229 3.45 8.27 -0.63
N SER A 230 2.91 8.32 0.59
CA SER A 230 2.47 9.56 1.22
C SER A 230 3.62 10.53 1.48
N ASN A 231 3.29 11.78 1.80
CA ASN A 231 4.29 12.79 2.13
C ASN A 231 5.20 12.36 3.31
N GLU A 232 4.66 11.65 4.30
CA GLU A 232 5.38 11.10 5.45
C GLU A 232 6.41 10.04 5.03
N ALA A 233 6.03 9.15 4.10
CA ALA A 233 6.89 8.08 3.59
C ALA A 233 8.18 8.63 2.95
N TRP A 234 8.08 9.75 2.23
CA TRP A 234 9.25 10.42 1.63
C TRP A 234 10.16 11.12 2.65
N ASN A 235 9.64 11.45 3.84
CA ASN A 235 10.40 12.12 4.89
C ASN A 235 11.24 11.15 5.74
N GLU A 236 11.17 9.83 5.52
CA GLU A 236 12.02 8.87 6.23
C GLU A 236 13.52 9.04 5.88
N ILE A 237 14.39 9.00 6.89
CA ILE A 237 15.85 9.18 6.74
C ILE A 237 16.48 8.10 5.84
N SER A 238 15.93 6.89 5.84
CA SER A 238 16.25 5.77 4.95
C SER A 238 16.11 6.16 3.48
N VAL A 239 14.98 6.79 3.13
CA VAL A 239 14.62 7.23 1.77
C VAL A 239 15.52 8.37 1.32
N GLN A 240 15.74 9.37 2.17
CA GLN A 240 16.50 10.59 1.87
C GLN A 240 17.96 10.33 1.41
N ASN A 241 18.56 9.23 1.82
CA ASN A 241 19.89 8.82 1.35
C ASN A 241 19.85 8.14 -0.03
N ILE A 242 18.78 7.40 -0.33
CA ILE A 242 18.67 6.58 -1.54
C ILE A 242 18.23 7.42 -2.75
N ILE A 243 17.33 8.39 -2.57
CA ILE A 243 16.83 9.25 -3.65
C ILE A 243 17.92 10.10 -4.32
N ARG A 244 19.07 10.30 -3.67
CA ARG A 244 20.25 10.99 -4.25
C ARG A 244 20.88 10.23 -5.42
N ASN A 245 20.65 8.92 -5.53
CA ASN A 245 21.07 8.12 -6.67
C ASN A 245 19.96 8.11 -7.73
N GLN A 246 20.12 8.92 -8.79
CA GLN A 246 19.13 9.05 -9.87
C GLN A 246 18.76 7.71 -10.53
N GLN A 247 19.67 6.74 -10.62
CA GLN A 247 19.37 5.43 -11.22
C GLN A 247 18.48 4.60 -10.28
N LYS A 248 18.83 4.52 -9.00
CA LYS A 248 18.00 3.83 -7.99
C LYS A 248 16.65 4.54 -7.80
N LEU A 249 16.60 5.87 -7.90
CA LEU A 249 15.36 6.64 -7.90
C LEU A 249 14.47 6.26 -9.10
N LYS A 250 15.00 6.21 -10.33
CA LYS A 250 14.26 5.74 -11.50
C LYS A 250 13.71 4.32 -11.31
N GLU A 251 14.48 3.42 -10.72
CA GLU A 251 14.02 2.06 -10.41
C GLU A 251 12.88 2.07 -9.38
N ILE A 252 13.03 2.83 -8.29
CA ILE A 252 12.00 3.03 -7.27
C ILE A 252 10.71 3.58 -7.88
N LEU A 253 10.76 4.65 -8.68
CA LEU A 253 9.56 5.21 -9.32
C LEU A 253 8.86 4.17 -10.21
N ASN A 254 9.62 3.45 -11.03
CA ASN A 254 9.08 2.40 -11.89
C ASN A 254 8.55 1.17 -11.13
N LEU A 255 8.97 0.94 -9.88
CA LEU A 255 8.40 -0.09 -9.01
C LEU A 255 7.00 0.29 -8.50
N HIS A 256 6.70 1.58 -8.37
CA HIS A 256 5.41 2.09 -7.87
C HIS A 256 4.31 2.17 -8.95
N LEU A 257 4.69 2.08 -10.23
CA LEU A 257 3.77 2.16 -11.36
C LEU A 257 3.42 0.76 -11.90
N VAL A 258 2.14 0.50 -12.10
CA VAL A 258 1.60 -0.72 -12.74
C VAL A 258 0.86 -0.32 -14.01
N ARG A 259 1.09 -1.06 -15.11
CA ARG A 259 0.56 -0.77 -16.46
C ARG A 259 -0.80 -1.45 -16.72
N GLU A 260 -1.68 -1.41 -15.72
CA GLU A 260 -3.07 -1.89 -15.80
C GLU A 260 -3.94 -1.15 -14.76
N ARG A 261 -5.26 -1.07 -14.96
CA ARG A 261 -6.21 -0.56 -13.95
C ARG A 261 -6.50 -1.62 -12.90
N LEU A 262 -6.07 -1.39 -11.66
CA LEU A 262 -6.26 -2.27 -10.51
C LEU A 262 -7.07 -1.56 -9.43
N PRO A 263 -8.41 -1.49 -9.56
CA PRO A 263 -9.26 -1.13 -8.44
C PRO A 263 -9.20 -2.21 -7.34
N LEU A 264 -9.50 -1.81 -6.11
CA LEU A 264 -9.43 -2.64 -4.90
C LEU A 264 -10.21 -3.96 -5.03
N ASP A 265 -11.37 -3.96 -5.67
CA ASP A 265 -12.17 -5.17 -5.86
C ASP A 265 -11.53 -6.17 -6.82
N ALA A 266 -10.84 -5.72 -7.87
CA ALA A 266 -10.02 -6.57 -8.72
C ALA A 266 -8.82 -7.16 -7.95
N ILE A 267 -8.16 -6.35 -7.11
CA ILE A 267 -7.07 -6.82 -6.23
C ILE A 267 -7.58 -7.90 -5.27
N ILE A 268 -8.70 -7.68 -4.59
CA ILE A 268 -9.31 -8.66 -3.67
C ILE A 268 -9.70 -9.94 -4.42
N HIS A 269 -10.38 -9.82 -5.57
CA HIS A 269 -10.85 -10.96 -6.35
C HIS A 269 -9.68 -11.84 -6.81
N ASN A 270 -8.62 -11.22 -7.34
CA ASN A 270 -7.42 -11.93 -7.78
C ASN A 270 -6.64 -12.56 -6.61
N ASN A 271 -6.80 -12.06 -5.37
CA ASN A 271 -6.15 -12.60 -4.18
C ASN A 271 -6.85 -13.85 -3.59
N MET A 272 -8.10 -14.14 -4.00
CA MET A 272 -8.95 -15.14 -3.33
C MET A 272 -8.35 -16.56 -3.28
N ASN A 273 -7.62 -16.98 -4.31
CA ASN A 273 -7.07 -18.34 -4.44
C ASN A 273 -5.55 -18.43 -4.27
N GLN A 274 -4.85 -17.29 -4.44
CA GLN A 274 -3.39 -17.19 -4.37
C GLN A 274 -2.99 -15.73 -4.17
N ILE A 275 -1.79 -15.48 -3.66
CA ILE A 275 -1.22 -14.13 -3.58
C ILE A 275 -1.16 -13.53 -5.00
N TYR A 276 -1.96 -12.49 -5.22
CA TYR A 276 -2.00 -11.77 -6.48
C TYR A 276 -0.68 -11.01 -6.71
N GLN A 277 -0.24 -11.01 -7.96
CA GLN A 277 0.99 -10.40 -8.43
C GLN A 277 0.68 -9.49 -9.62
N ALA A 278 1.04 -8.21 -9.52
CA ALA A 278 0.90 -7.26 -10.63
C ALA A 278 2.29 -6.87 -11.18
N PRO A 279 2.56 -6.98 -12.49
CA PRO A 279 3.82 -6.56 -13.07
C PRO A 279 3.98 -5.03 -13.05
N THR A 280 5.14 -4.54 -12.65
CA THR A 280 5.40 -3.09 -12.55
C THR A 280 6.03 -2.53 -13.81
N ALA A 281 6.18 -1.20 -13.86
CA ALA A 281 6.90 -0.53 -14.92
C ALA A 281 8.40 -0.92 -14.93
N LEU A 282 8.95 -1.28 -13.77
CA LEU A 282 10.30 -1.80 -13.57
C LEU A 282 10.40 -3.26 -14.07
N PRO A 283 11.20 -3.56 -15.11
CA PRO A 283 11.19 -4.88 -15.73
C PRO A 283 11.48 -6.03 -14.77
N ARG A 284 10.61 -7.06 -14.81
CA ARG A 284 10.69 -8.30 -14.01
C ARG A 284 10.57 -8.08 -12.50
N LYS A 285 9.98 -6.95 -12.10
CA LYS A 285 9.51 -6.72 -10.74
C LYS A 285 7.98 -6.73 -10.73
N TYR A 286 7.45 -7.16 -9.60
CA TYR A 286 6.03 -7.33 -9.37
C TYR A 286 5.68 -6.75 -8.00
N LEU A 287 4.44 -6.30 -7.84
CA LEU A 287 3.84 -6.02 -6.54
C LEU A 287 3.04 -7.23 -6.08
N TYR A 288 3.16 -7.57 -4.80
CA TYR A 288 2.51 -8.71 -4.17
C TYR A 288 1.49 -8.20 -3.17
N PHE A 289 0.22 -8.61 -3.32
CA PHE A 289 -0.86 -8.08 -2.48
C PHE A 289 -1.23 -9.07 -1.38
N ASN A 290 -1.52 -8.54 -0.19
CA ASN A 290 -2.07 -9.29 0.93
C ASN A 290 -3.31 -8.58 1.47
N VAL A 291 -4.39 -9.33 1.64
CA VAL A 291 -5.69 -8.80 2.03
C VAL A 291 -6.10 -9.42 3.37
N ILE A 292 -6.07 -8.62 4.43
CA ILE A 292 -6.49 -9.04 5.77
C ILE A 292 -7.86 -8.44 6.04
N ASN A 293 -8.84 -9.27 6.37
CA ASN A 293 -10.16 -8.82 6.82
C ASN A 293 -10.34 -9.20 8.29
N HIS A 294 -10.42 -8.20 9.17
CA HIS A 294 -10.56 -8.40 10.62
C HIS A 294 -11.74 -7.58 11.15
N HIS A 295 -12.81 -8.26 11.56
CA HIS A 295 -14.04 -7.64 12.08
C HIS A 295 -14.60 -6.50 11.20
N ASN A 296 -14.74 -6.74 9.89
CA ASN A 296 -15.15 -5.80 8.85
C ASN A 296 -14.15 -4.67 8.52
N ASN A 297 -13.01 -4.55 9.21
CA ASN A 297 -11.91 -3.72 8.74
C ASN A 297 -11.07 -4.50 7.73
N LEU A 298 -11.10 -4.03 6.48
CA LEU A 298 -10.25 -4.52 5.40
C LEU A 298 -8.93 -3.75 5.40
N THR A 299 -7.82 -4.44 5.66
CA THR A 299 -6.46 -3.91 5.50
C THR A 299 -5.83 -4.54 4.27
N LEU A 300 -5.56 -3.72 3.26
CA LEU A 300 -4.74 -4.09 2.10
C LEU A 300 -3.29 -3.69 2.38
N THR A 301 -2.37 -4.64 2.23
CA THR A 301 -0.93 -4.33 2.14
C THR A 301 -0.39 -4.73 0.77
N VAL A 302 0.62 -3.99 0.31
CA VAL A 302 1.31 -4.21 -0.95
C VAL A 302 2.81 -4.32 -0.69
N GLU A 303 3.43 -5.37 -1.23
CA GLU A 303 4.86 -5.57 -1.13
C GLU A 303 5.56 -5.32 -2.47
N GLY A 304 6.65 -4.55 -2.45
CA GLY A 304 7.53 -4.32 -3.59
C GLY A 304 8.98 -4.09 -3.16
N GLY A 305 9.92 -4.81 -3.77
CA GLY A 305 11.36 -4.62 -3.56
C GLY A 305 11.82 -4.78 -2.11
N GLY A 306 11.24 -5.73 -1.36
CA GLY A 306 11.55 -5.96 0.06
C GLY A 306 10.61 -5.26 1.04
N VAL A 307 10.03 -4.14 0.64
CA VAL A 307 9.18 -3.29 1.50
C VAL A 307 7.74 -3.78 1.47
N ASN A 308 7.12 -3.97 2.65
CA ASN A 308 5.68 -4.14 2.79
C ASN A 308 5.06 -2.81 3.26
N ALA A 309 4.13 -2.27 2.47
CA ALA A 309 3.45 -1.00 2.73
C ALA A 309 1.94 -1.22 2.93
N THR A 310 1.34 -0.49 3.86
CA THR A 310 -0.12 -0.44 4.05
C THR A 310 -0.72 0.51 3.02
N VAL A 311 -1.81 0.13 2.38
CA VAL A 311 -2.57 1.03 1.50
C VAL A 311 -3.54 1.86 2.35
N THR A 312 -3.22 3.14 2.55
CA THR A 312 -3.93 4.06 3.45
C THR A 312 -5.15 4.70 2.80
N GLN A 313 -5.11 4.95 1.48
CA GLN A 313 -6.25 5.39 0.70
C GLN A 313 -6.30 4.61 -0.62
N THR A 314 -7.42 3.93 -0.87
CA THR A 314 -7.62 3.13 -2.09
C THR A 314 -8.44 3.88 -3.14
N ASN A 315 -8.35 3.41 -4.38
CA ASN A 315 -9.29 3.73 -5.48
C ASN A 315 -9.43 5.21 -5.84
N ILE A 316 -8.46 6.10 -5.58
CA ILE A 316 -8.54 7.48 -6.08
C ILE A 316 -8.62 7.41 -7.61
N ALA A 317 -9.73 7.88 -8.16
CA ALA A 317 -10.06 7.68 -9.56
C ALA A 317 -9.40 8.75 -10.43
N ALA A 318 -8.76 8.33 -11.51
CA ALA A 318 -8.19 9.21 -12.52
C ALA A 318 -8.70 8.84 -13.91
N THR A 319 -8.71 9.81 -14.83
CA THR A 319 -9.15 9.59 -16.22
C THR A 319 -8.34 8.49 -16.92
N ASN A 320 -7.03 8.43 -16.67
CA ASN A 320 -6.13 7.41 -17.20
C ASN A 320 -5.83 6.25 -16.23
N GLY A 321 -6.41 6.18 -15.03
CA GLY A 321 -6.01 5.13 -14.08
C GLY A 321 -6.64 5.17 -12.69
N PHE A 322 -5.92 4.59 -11.73
CA PHE A 322 -6.19 4.70 -10.30
C PHE A 322 -4.93 5.11 -9.53
N ILE A 323 -5.11 5.77 -8.39
CA ILE A 323 -4.06 6.00 -7.40
C ILE A 323 -4.45 5.32 -6.09
N HIS A 324 -3.50 4.60 -5.50
CA HIS A 324 -3.59 4.07 -4.14
C HIS A 324 -2.47 4.70 -3.31
N ILE A 325 -2.81 5.42 -2.23
CA ILE A 325 -1.80 6.00 -1.34
C ILE A 325 -1.28 4.91 -0.40
N ILE A 326 0.03 4.85 -0.22
CA ILE A 326 0.71 3.87 0.63
C ILE A 326 1.60 4.55 1.68
N ASP A 327 1.80 3.88 2.82
CA ASP A 327 2.54 4.42 3.97
C ASP A 327 4.07 4.36 3.86
N ARG A 328 4.63 3.75 2.80
CA ARG A 328 6.08 3.55 2.61
C ARG A 328 6.50 3.63 1.15
N VAL A 329 7.77 3.99 0.92
CA VAL A 329 8.41 3.94 -0.39
C VAL A 329 8.89 2.50 -0.68
N LEU A 330 8.28 1.85 -1.68
CA LEU A 330 8.66 0.51 -2.13
C LEU A 330 10.08 0.50 -2.71
N GLY A 331 10.82 -0.57 -2.48
CA GLY A 331 12.23 -0.69 -2.88
C GLY A 331 13.24 0.08 -2.02
N VAL A 332 12.82 0.66 -0.89
CA VAL A 332 13.70 1.22 0.16
C VAL A 332 13.66 0.33 1.42
N PRO A 333 14.61 -0.59 1.62
CA PRO A 333 14.52 -1.59 2.69
C PRO A 333 14.65 -0.97 4.09
N TYR A 334 13.71 -1.33 4.98
CA TYR A 334 13.68 -0.92 6.39
C TYR A 334 13.84 -2.10 7.38
N THR A 335 13.87 -3.34 6.90
CA THR A 335 14.00 -4.57 7.71
C THR A 335 15.32 -5.29 7.45
N THR A 336 15.87 -5.95 8.47
CA THR A 336 16.91 -6.97 8.29
C THR A 336 16.32 -8.24 7.68
N VAL A 337 17.19 -9.14 7.18
CA VAL A 337 16.79 -10.48 6.72
C VAL A 337 16.04 -11.24 7.82
N PHE A 338 16.43 -11.11 9.09
CA PHE A 338 15.69 -11.67 10.23
C PHE A 338 14.25 -11.16 10.33
N GLU A 339 14.05 -9.84 10.38
CA GLU A 339 12.70 -9.28 10.53
C GLU A 339 11.84 -9.52 9.28
N LYS A 340 12.44 -9.55 8.08
CA LYS A 340 11.73 -9.93 6.86
C LYS A 340 11.26 -11.39 6.91
N MET A 341 12.15 -12.33 7.27
CA MET A 341 11.80 -13.76 7.45
C MET A 341 10.69 -13.98 8.48
N LYS A 342 10.66 -13.16 9.54
CA LYS A 342 9.69 -13.24 10.64
C LYS A 342 8.31 -12.67 10.29
N THR A 343 8.24 -11.66 9.41
CA THR A 343 7.02 -10.91 9.11
C THR A 343 6.37 -11.26 7.76
N ASP A 344 7.11 -11.91 6.87
CA ASP A 344 6.61 -12.30 5.56
C ASP A 344 5.73 -13.56 5.63
N PRO A 345 4.44 -13.48 5.27
CA PRO A 345 3.51 -14.60 5.39
C PRO A 345 3.84 -15.76 4.44
N MET A 346 4.71 -15.56 3.44
CA MET A 346 5.11 -16.60 2.50
C MET A 346 6.26 -17.48 2.98
N LEU A 347 6.96 -17.08 4.05
CA LEU A 347 8.26 -17.65 4.45
C LEU A 347 8.21 -18.32 5.83
N ASN A 348 7.01 -18.49 6.40
CA ASN A 348 6.77 -18.91 7.78
C ASN A 348 7.32 -20.33 8.08
N ILE A 349 7.24 -21.28 7.14
CA ILE A 349 7.83 -22.61 7.32
C ILE A 349 9.36 -22.51 7.44
N THR A 350 10.03 -21.78 6.54
CA THR A 350 11.49 -21.59 6.61
C THR A 350 11.90 -20.85 7.88
N TYR A 351 11.15 -19.81 8.28
CA TYR A 351 11.37 -19.10 9.52
C TYR A 351 11.24 -20.01 10.75
N ASN A 352 10.22 -20.88 10.80
CA ASN A 352 10.02 -21.81 11.90
C ASN A 352 11.08 -22.93 11.95
N LEU A 353 11.55 -23.42 10.80
CA LEU A 353 12.70 -24.32 10.75
C LEU A 353 13.96 -23.64 11.33
N GLY A 354 14.19 -22.37 10.96
CA GLY A 354 15.34 -21.59 11.44
C GLY A 354 15.29 -21.14 12.91
N LYS A 355 14.16 -21.27 13.61
CA LYS A 355 14.11 -21.10 15.08
C LYS A 355 14.91 -22.20 15.80
N ARG A 356 15.06 -23.37 15.17
CA ARG A 356 15.82 -24.50 15.74
C ARG A 356 17.32 -24.22 15.65
N GLN A 357 18.06 -24.71 16.65
CA GLN A 357 19.52 -24.53 16.75
C GLN A 357 19.97 -23.04 16.64
N MET A 358 19.07 -22.11 16.99
CA MET A 358 19.23 -20.66 16.90
C MET A 358 19.67 -20.13 15.52
N PHE A 359 19.40 -20.86 14.42
CA PHE A 359 19.88 -20.48 13.07
C PHE A 359 19.46 -19.05 12.69
N ASN A 360 18.23 -18.64 13.00
CA ASN A 360 17.73 -17.30 12.69
C ASN A 360 18.49 -16.17 13.40
N HIS A 361 19.14 -16.41 14.55
CA HIS A 361 19.77 -15.33 15.32
C HIS A 361 20.88 -14.61 14.54
N GLN A 362 21.57 -15.31 13.63
CA GLN A 362 22.61 -14.70 12.79
C GLN A 362 22.04 -13.70 11.77
N LEU A 363 20.79 -13.85 11.34
CA LEU A 363 20.18 -13.07 10.25
C LEU A 363 19.92 -11.60 10.60
N ASN A 364 20.18 -11.21 11.85
CA ASN A 364 20.10 -9.83 12.34
C ASN A 364 21.49 -9.17 12.50
N ASP A 365 22.57 -9.89 12.21
CA ASP A 365 23.94 -9.37 12.16
C ASP A 365 24.07 -8.31 11.05
N MET A 366 24.80 -7.23 11.34
CA MET A 366 25.06 -6.10 10.44
C MET A 366 26.50 -6.08 9.91
N GLU A 367 27.42 -6.90 10.47
CA GLU A 367 28.82 -7.00 10.03
C GLU A 367 28.96 -7.66 8.65
N HIS A 368 27.96 -8.46 8.26
CA HIS A 368 27.94 -9.23 7.02
C HIS A 368 26.77 -8.83 6.13
N ARG A 369 26.92 -9.13 4.83
CA ARG A 369 25.86 -9.07 3.83
C ARG A 369 25.38 -10.48 3.51
N TYR A 370 24.07 -10.67 3.63
CA TYR A 370 23.43 -11.93 3.35
C TYR A 370 22.92 -12.01 1.91
N THR A 371 23.04 -13.19 1.30
CA THR A 371 22.20 -13.59 0.16
C THR A 371 21.53 -14.90 0.54
N TYR A 372 20.22 -14.86 0.77
CA TYR A 372 19.47 -16.00 1.31
C TYR A 372 18.45 -16.50 0.27
N PHE A 373 18.65 -17.71 -0.24
CA PHE A 373 17.71 -18.38 -1.13
C PHE A 373 16.61 -19.05 -0.29
N VAL A 374 15.48 -18.38 -0.09
CA VAL A 374 14.47 -18.81 0.88
C VAL A 374 13.37 -19.62 0.18
N PRO A 375 13.18 -20.91 0.46
CA PRO A 375 12.04 -21.64 -0.05
C PRO A 375 10.76 -21.10 0.60
N ARG A 376 9.77 -20.70 -0.20
CA ARG A 376 8.47 -20.30 0.35
C ARG A 376 7.67 -21.50 0.84
N ASP A 377 6.63 -21.26 1.63
CA ASP A 377 5.81 -22.31 2.23
C ASP A 377 5.25 -23.28 1.18
N HIS A 378 4.86 -22.79 0.00
CA HIS A 378 4.45 -23.61 -1.14
C HIS A 378 5.54 -24.59 -1.64
N ALA A 379 6.81 -24.21 -1.58
CA ALA A 379 7.94 -25.08 -1.92
C ALA A 379 8.08 -26.23 -0.92
N TRP A 380 7.91 -25.93 0.37
CA TRP A 380 7.94 -26.91 1.45
C TRP A 380 6.72 -27.84 1.43
N LEU A 381 5.52 -27.34 1.13
CA LEU A 381 4.32 -28.17 0.97
C LEU A 381 4.45 -29.12 -0.24
N LYS A 382 5.01 -28.64 -1.37
CA LYS A 382 5.40 -29.51 -2.50
C LYS A 382 6.42 -30.58 -2.09
N PHE A 383 7.41 -30.22 -1.28
CA PHE A 383 8.39 -31.16 -0.75
C PHE A 383 7.76 -32.19 0.21
N GLN A 384 6.83 -31.78 1.08
CA GLN A 384 6.07 -32.65 1.97
C GLN A 384 5.27 -33.72 1.21
N ILE A 385 4.62 -33.34 0.10
CA ILE A 385 3.88 -34.29 -0.76
C ILE A 385 4.82 -35.32 -1.38
N LYS A 386 6.00 -34.91 -1.85
CA LYS A 386 7.00 -35.81 -2.46
C LYS A 386 7.76 -36.67 -1.44
N HIS A 387 8.03 -36.14 -0.25
CA HIS A 387 8.93 -36.72 0.75
C HIS A 387 8.39 -36.54 2.19
N PRO A 388 7.22 -37.13 2.53
CA PRO A 388 6.53 -36.84 3.79
C PRO A 388 7.35 -37.20 5.05
N SER A 389 8.04 -38.34 5.05
CA SER A 389 8.89 -38.75 6.17
C SER A 389 10.06 -37.80 6.41
N ALA A 390 10.68 -37.32 5.32
CA ALA A 390 11.80 -36.38 5.40
C ALA A 390 11.35 -35.00 5.87
N TYR A 391 10.24 -34.50 5.33
CA TYR A 391 9.63 -33.25 5.79
C TYR A 391 9.30 -33.30 7.28
N ASN A 392 8.61 -34.35 7.74
CA ASN A 392 8.27 -34.51 9.16
C ASN A 392 9.52 -34.59 10.05
N ALA A 393 10.62 -35.17 9.58
CA ALA A 393 11.87 -35.23 10.32
C ALA A 393 12.52 -33.86 10.53
N LEU A 394 12.37 -32.90 9.59
CA LEU A 394 12.89 -31.52 9.77
C LEU A 394 12.38 -30.84 11.05
N PHE A 395 11.22 -31.27 11.55
CA PHE A 395 10.56 -30.74 12.75
C PHE A 395 10.76 -31.59 14.02
N LYS A 396 11.63 -32.61 13.99
CA LYS A 396 12.03 -33.33 15.21
C LYS A 396 13.21 -32.63 15.91
N GLU A 397 13.35 -32.81 17.22
CA GLU A 397 14.40 -32.14 18.00
C GLU A 397 15.78 -32.74 17.74
N ASP A 398 15.85 -34.07 17.71
CA ASP A 398 17.05 -34.87 17.39
C ASP A 398 17.60 -34.58 15.98
N PHE A 399 16.74 -34.22 15.03
CA PHE A 399 17.13 -33.86 13.67
C PHE A 399 17.59 -32.39 13.51
N GLY A 400 17.50 -31.56 14.57
CA GLY A 400 17.72 -30.12 14.47
C GLY A 400 19.07 -29.69 13.88
N TYR A 401 20.14 -30.47 14.11
CA TYR A 401 21.45 -30.25 13.49
C TYR A 401 21.39 -30.33 11.95
N TYR A 402 20.78 -31.38 11.41
CA TYR A 402 20.63 -31.55 9.97
C TYR A 402 19.72 -30.48 9.36
N THR A 403 18.63 -30.11 10.04
CA THR A 403 17.77 -28.97 9.62
C THR A 403 18.58 -27.67 9.52
N LYS A 404 19.42 -27.35 10.51
CA LYS A 404 20.31 -26.17 10.46
C LYS A 404 21.27 -26.25 9.26
N GLN A 405 21.90 -27.39 9.04
CA GLN A 405 22.86 -27.60 7.94
C GLN A 405 22.21 -27.53 6.55
N ILE A 406 20.90 -27.85 6.42
CA ILE A 406 20.12 -27.62 5.20
C ILE A 406 19.91 -26.12 4.99
N LEU A 407 19.53 -25.36 6.03
CA LEU A 407 19.33 -23.91 5.94
C LEU A 407 20.64 -23.16 5.64
N GLU A 408 21.76 -23.58 6.20
CA GLU A 408 23.09 -23.01 5.93
C GLU A 408 23.52 -23.15 4.46
N ARG A 409 23.07 -24.21 3.75
CA ARG A 409 23.30 -24.37 2.30
C ARG A 409 22.57 -23.32 1.46
N HIS A 410 21.47 -22.78 1.96
CA HIS A 410 20.68 -21.74 1.30
C HIS A 410 21.22 -20.33 1.58
N LEU A 411 22.09 -20.17 2.59
CA LEU A 411 22.58 -18.89 3.09
C LEU A 411 24.03 -18.65 2.66
N ILE A 412 24.25 -17.52 2.00
CA ILE A 412 25.57 -16.96 1.73
C ILE A 412 25.78 -15.78 2.68
N ARG A 413 26.94 -15.76 3.34
CA ARG A 413 27.36 -14.73 4.29
C ARG A 413 28.70 -14.19 3.81
N THR A 414 28.69 -13.01 3.20
CA THR A 414 29.84 -12.38 2.55
C THR A 414 29.91 -10.89 2.87
N ASP A 415 30.91 -10.18 2.34
CA ASP A 415 31.05 -8.73 2.38
C ASP A 415 30.03 -7.99 1.48
N ARG A 416 29.61 -8.63 0.39
CA ARG A 416 28.56 -8.19 -0.54
C ARG A 416 27.35 -9.13 -0.55
N SER A 417 26.19 -8.63 -0.96
CA SER A 417 25.07 -9.45 -1.41
C SER A 417 25.09 -9.63 -2.94
N TYR A 418 24.29 -10.56 -3.45
CA TYR A 418 24.17 -10.85 -4.88
C TYR A 418 22.72 -10.69 -5.33
N THR A 419 22.46 -9.68 -6.16
CA THR A 419 21.22 -9.56 -6.93
C THR A 419 21.16 -10.64 -8.02
N VAL A 420 19.99 -10.91 -8.60
CA VAL A 420 19.88 -11.79 -9.77
C VAL A 420 20.65 -11.25 -10.97
N SER A 421 20.81 -9.92 -11.08
CA SER A 421 21.70 -9.29 -12.05
C SER A 421 23.16 -9.68 -11.82
N ASP A 422 23.64 -9.68 -10.57
CA ASP A 422 24.98 -10.16 -10.22
C ASP A 422 25.15 -11.66 -10.53
N LEU A 423 24.15 -12.48 -10.19
CA LEU A 423 24.17 -13.92 -10.49
C LEU A 423 24.28 -14.17 -12.01
N LYS A 424 23.63 -13.33 -12.83
CA LYS A 424 23.74 -13.40 -14.30
C LYS A 424 25.12 -12.97 -14.81
N LEU A 425 25.76 -11.97 -14.19
CA LEU A 425 27.12 -11.57 -14.53
C LEU A 425 28.12 -12.69 -14.20
N LEU A 426 28.06 -13.26 -12.99
CA LEU A 426 28.87 -14.41 -12.58
C LEU A 426 28.69 -15.61 -13.52
N ALA A 427 27.47 -15.85 -13.99
CA ALA A 427 27.16 -16.91 -14.94
C ALA A 427 27.73 -16.70 -16.36
N ASN A 428 28.05 -15.46 -16.75
CA ASN A 428 28.73 -15.18 -18.01
C ASN A 428 30.24 -15.43 -17.89
N GLU A 429 30.80 -15.31 -16.69
CA GLU A 429 32.23 -15.56 -16.41
C GLU A 429 32.52 -17.04 -16.17
N THR A 430 31.69 -17.72 -15.37
CA THR A 430 31.85 -19.13 -15.00
C THR A 430 30.51 -19.87 -15.00
N HIS A 431 30.50 -21.10 -15.51
CA HIS A 431 29.25 -21.84 -15.72
C HIS A 431 29.45 -23.35 -15.43
N PRO A 432 28.96 -23.89 -14.29
CA PRO A 432 28.29 -23.20 -13.18
C PRO A 432 29.21 -22.24 -12.42
N PHE A 433 28.63 -21.19 -11.83
CA PHE A 433 29.32 -20.32 -10.88
C PHE A 433 29.19 -20.90 -9.46
N VAL A 434 30.03 -20.44 -8.54
CA VAL A 434 30.13 -20.96 -7.17
C VAL A 434 30.00 -19.83 -6.17
N LEU A 435 29.06 -19.96 -5.22
CA LEU A 435 28.89 -19.02 -4.12
C LEU A 435 29.36 -19.65 -2.79
N PRO A 436 30.08 -18.91 -1.92
CA PRO A 436 30.54 -19.43 -0.63
C PRO A 436 29.36 -19.45 0.37
N SER A 437 28.59 -20.54 0.39
CA SER A 437 27.60 -20.75 1.46
C SER A 437 28.30 -21.09 2.78
N SER A 438 27.58 -20.98 3.91
CA SER A 438 28.14 -21.27 5.24
C SER A 438 28.51 -22.75 5.47
N ARG A 439 28.18 -23.67 4.54
CA ARG A 439 28.50 -25.10 4.65
C ARG A 439 29.33 -25.60 3.46
N ASP A 440 28.67 -25.83 2.33
CA ASP A 440 29.26 -26.37 1.11
C ASP A 440 29.21 -25.29 0.00
N PRO A 441 30.23 -25.14 -0.86
CA PRO A 441 30.18 -24.17 -1.95
C PRO A 441 28.96 -24.39 -2.86
N LEU A 442 28.04 -23.43 -2.91
CA LEU A 442 26.77 -23.54 -3.60
C LEU A 442 26.99 -23.30 -5.10
N ARG A 443 26.99 -24.38 -5.88
CA ARG A 443 27.14 -24.35 -7.33
C ARG A 443 25.78 -24.13 -7.98
N LEU A 444 25.66 -23.04 -8.74
CA LEU A 444 24.42 -22.65 -9.41
C LEU A 444 24.66 -22.32 -10.88
N ARG A 445 23.59 -22.38 -11.66
CA ARG A 445 23.45 -21.63 -12.92
C ARG A 445 22.23 -20.74 -12.79
N VAL A 446 22.12 -19.70 -13.60
CA VAL A 446 20.94 -18.84 -13.65
C VAL A 446 20.51 -18.65 -15.10
N LYS A 447 19.19 -18.54 -15.33
CA LYS A 447 18.61 -18.14 -16.60
C LYS A 447 17.44 -17.20 -16.39
N GLU A 448 17.14 -16.44 -17.42
CA GLU A 448 15.92 -15.65 -17.53
C GLU A 448 15.03 -16.31 -18.60
N SER A 449 13.76 -16.55 -18.29
CA SER A 449 12.78 -17.12 -19.21
C SER A 449 11.42 -16.55 -18.86
N ASP A 450 10.60 -16.20 -19.86
CA ASP A 450 9.19 -15.83 -19.64
C ASP A 450 8.99 -14.67 -18.63
N LYS A 451 9.91 -13.69 -18.66
CA LYS A 451 10.01 -12.55 -17.72
C LYS A 451 10.28 -12.92 -16.26
N ASN A 452 10.64 -14.17 -15.98
CA ASN A 452 10.97 -14.68 -14.65
C ASN A 452 12.42 -15.17 -14.60
N TYR A 453 12.94 -15.34 -13.38
CA TYR A 453 14.27 -15.85 -13.15
C TYR A 453 14.24 -17.27 -12.61
N TYR A 454 15.22 -18.07 -13.00
CA TYR A 454 15.37 -19.45 -12.55
C TYR A 454 16.82 -19.70 -12.18
N VAL A 455 17.05 -20.38 -11.06
CA VAL A 455 18.36 -20.92 -10.68
C VAL A 455 18.38 -22.43 -10.92
N GLU A 456 19.44 -22.96 -11.50
CA GLU A 456 19.66 -24.41 -11.55
C GLU A 456 20.47 -24.85 -10.34
N TRP A 457 20.00 -25.89 -9.66
CA TRP A 457 20.75 -26.60 -8.64
C TRP A 457 20.57 -28.10 -8.84
N ASN A 458 21.68 -28.86 -8.85
CA ASN A 458 21.71 -30.31 -9.06
C ASN A 458 20.85 -30.82 -10.25
N GLY A 459 20.96 -30.14 -11.40
CA GLY A 459 20.23 -30.52 -12.63
C GLY A 459 18.74 -30.15 -12.65
N ARG A 460 18.25 -29.41 -11.65
CA ARG A 460 16.85 -28.93 -11.59
C ARG A 460 16.80 -27.42 -11.70
N TRP A 461 15.98 -26.92 -12.62
CA TRP A 461 15.65 -25.50 -12.72
C TRP A 461 14.55 -25.13 -11.74
N ILE A 462 14.87 -24.23 -10.81
CA ILE A 462 14.01 -23.78 -9.72
C ILE A 462 13.62 -22.33 -9.98
N HIS A 463 12.33 -22.05 -9.96
CA HIS A 463 11.79 -20.70 -10.16
C HIS A 463 12.10 -19.81 -8.95
N VAL A 464 12.62 -18.62 -9.22
CA VAL A 464 12.83 -17.55 -8.22
C VAL A 464 11.56 -16.69 -8.19
N PHE A 465 10.60 -17.13 -7.39
CA PHE A 465 9.27 -16.52 -7.24
C PHE A 465 9.33 -15.04 -6.86
N ARG A 466 10.23 -14.62 -5.96
CA ARG A 466 10.49 -13.21 -5.65
C ARG A 466 11.99 -12.92 -5.71
N PRO A 467 12.49 -12.30 -6.79
CA PRO A 467 13.89 -11.91 -6.95
C PRO A 467 14.19 -10.58 -6.26
N ASP A 468 15.37 -10.47 -5.66
CA ASP A 468 15.89 -9.28 -4.95
C ASP A 468 14.87 -8.63 -4.00
N VAL A 469 14.49 -9.38 -2.97
CA VAL A 469 13.78 -8.87 -1.80
C VAL A 469 14.83 -8.21 -0.91
N GLU A 470 15.03 -6.90 -1.08
CA GLU A 470 16.08 -6.15 -0.39
C GLU A 470 15.83 -6.03 1.12
N CYS A 471 16.91 -6.07 1.90
CA CYS A 471 16.94 -5.92 3.35
C CYS A 471 18.15 -5.04 3.75
N THR A 472 18.13 -4.44 4.94
CA THR A 472 19.20 -3.53 5.41
C THR A 472 20.57 -4.20 5.59
N ASN A 473 20.60 -5.53 5.72
CA ASN A 473 21.79 -6.36 5.85
C ASN A 473 21.91 -7.46 4.77
N GLY A 474 21.16 -7.39 3.67
CA GLY A 474 21.27 -8.40 2.62
C GLY A 474 20.10 -8.44 1.65
N ILE A 475 19.99 -9.56 0.94
CA ILE A 475 18.95 -9.82 -0.06
C ILE A 475 18.38 -11.22 0.16
N ILE A 476 17.06 -11.34 0.06
CA ILE A 476 16.35 -12.61 -0.03
C ILE A 476 15.96 -12.87 -1.50
N HIS A 477 16.15 -14.11 -1.95
CA HIS A 477 15.59 -14.65 -3.20
C HIS A 477 14.60 -15.74 -2.84
N VAL A 478 13.30 -15.51 -3.02
CA VAL A 478 12.29 -16.52 -2.67
C VAL A 478 12.18 -17.55 -3.79
N ILE A 479 12.29 -18.84 -3.46
CA ILE A 479 12.35 -19.95 -4.44
C ILE A 479 11.21 -20.96 -4.26
N ASP A 480 10.85 -21.64 -5.35
CA ASP A 480 9.73 -22.61 -5.41
C ASP A 480 10.11 -24.10 -5.14
N GLU A 481 11.39 -24.42 -4.88
CA GLU A 481 11.86 -25.75 -4.44
C GLU A 481 13.08 -25.60 -3.51
N PRO A 482 13.18 -26.33 -2.38
CA PRO A 482 14.30 -26.21 -1.44
C PRO A 482 15.55 -27.00 -1.89
N PHE A 483 16.75 -26.49 -1.57
CA PHE A 483 18.05 -27.14 -1.80
C PHE A 483 18.32 -28.30 -0.82
N VAL A 484 17.52 -29.36 -0.90
CA VAL A 484 17.64 -30.59 -0.09
C VAL A 484 18.27 -31.71 -0.92
N LEU A 485 19.29 -32.38 -0.38
CA LEU A 485 19.95 -33.52 -1.03
C LEU A 485 19.24 -34.85 -0.70
N GLU A 486 19.39 -35.85 -1.57
CA GLU A 486 18.97 -37.23 -1.23
C GLU A 486 19.67 -37.78 0.01
N SER A 487 20.91 -37.37 0.28
CA SER A 487 21.63 -37.73 1.51
C SER A 487 20.96 -37.17 2.76
N ASP A 488 20.45 -35.94 2.69
CA ASP A 488 19.70 -35.31 3.78
C ASP A 488 18.38 -36.07 4.01
N ILE A 489 17.73 -36.54 2.95
CA ILE A 489 16.53 -37.39 3.02
C ILE A 489 16.85 -38.77 3.62
N ARG A 490 17.91 -39.45 3.18
CA ARG A 490 18.25 -40.80 3.67
C ARG A 490 18.61 -40.81 5.17
N ALA A 491 19.20 -39.73 5.68
CA ALA A 491 19.43 -39.54 7.12
C ALA A 491 18.13 -39.50 7.95
N THR A 492 16.98 -39.21 7.35
CA THR A 492 15.66 -39.24 8.02
C THR A 492 14.96 -40.60 7.98
N GLY A 493 15.35 -41.48 7.04
CA GLY A 493 14.67 -42.73 6.74
C GLY A 493 15.19 -43.94 7.52
N SER A 494 16.42 -43.86 8.06
CA SER A 494 17.04 -44.94 8.83
C SER A 494 17.06 -44.63 10.31
N ALA A 495 16.69 -45.61 11.14
CA ALA A 495 16.95 -45.62 12.57
C ALA A 495 18.45 -45.88 12.83
N ASP A 496 19.31 -44.90 12.49
CA ASP A 496 20.77 -45.06 12.49
C ASP A 496 21.38 -44.93 13.91
N LYS A 497 20.88 -45.75 14.85
CA LYS A 497 21.53 -46.06 16.14
C LYS A 497 22.91 -46.73 15.96
N THR A 498 23.26 -47.11 14.74
CA THR A 498 24.42 -47.92 14.38
C THR A 498 25.64 -47.11 13.94
N ARG A 499 25.50 -45.91 13.37
CA ARG A 499 26.68 -45.15 12.91
C ARG A 499 27.47 -44.45 14.03
N SER A 500 26.82 -44.08 15.13
CA SER A 500 27.53 -43.47 16.26
C SER A 500 28.44 -44.46 16.99
N THR A 501 28.11 -45.76 17.05
CA THR A 501 28.90 -46.76 17.79
C THR A 501 30.18 -47.15 17.05
N TYR A 502 30.14 -47.37 15.73
CA TYR A 502 31.34 -47.75 14.98
C TYR A 502 32.42 -46.65 14.93
N ALA A 503 32.03 -45.37 14.88
CA ALA A 503 32.98 -44.25 14.91
C ALA A 503 33.76 -44.18 16.23
N PHE A 504 33.10 -44.42 17.38
CA PHE A 504 33.77 -44.49 18.68
C PHE A 504 34.59 -45.78 18.86
N ILE A 505 34.10 -46.93 18.38
CA ILE A 505 34.83 -48.21 18.50
C ILE A 505 36.15 -48.18 17.71
N LEU A 506 36.18 -47.62 16.50
CA LEU A 506 37.41 -47.50 15.71
C LEU A 506 38.45 -46.57 16.37
N LEU A 507 38.00 -45.49 17.02
CA LEU A 507 38.86 -44.57 17.77
C LEU A 507 39.46 -45.23 19.03
N PHE A 508 38.69 -46.07 19.74
CA PHE A 508 39.22 -46.84 20.87
C PHE A 508 40.21 -47.94 20.44
N ILE A 509 39.99 -48.59 19.29
CA ILE A 509 40.94 -49.60 18.76
C ILE A 509 42.27 -48.95 18.36
N SER A 510 42.27 -47.75 17.75
CA SER A 510 43.54 -47.06 17.43
C SER A 510 44.31 -46.62 18.68
N PHE A 511 43.62 -46.14 19.73
CA PHE A 511 44.28 -45.79 20.99
C PHE A 511 44.77 -47.02 21.78
N ALA A 512 44.10 -48.17 21.68
CA ALA A 512 44.56 -49.40 22.30
C ALA A 512 45.81 -49.97 21.59
N PHE A 513 45.86 -49.94 20.25
CA PHE A 513 47.03 -50.40 19.50
C PHE A 513 48.27 -49.51 19.70
N ALA A 514 48.09 -48.19 19.75
CA ALA A 514 49.21 -47.27 20.02
C ALA A 514 49.89 -47.55 21.37
N ARG A 515 49.12 -47.98 22.38
CA ARG A 515 49.63 -48.23 23.74
C ARG A 515 50.25 -49.62 23.96
N ILE A 516 50.18 -50.50 22.97
CA ILE A 516 50.80 -51.85 23.00
C ILE A 516 52.14 -51.85 22.26
N LEU A 517 52.45 -50.80 21.50
CA LEU A 517 53.70 -50.64 20.74
C LEU A 517 54.77 -49.77 21.46
N GLU A 518 54.51 -49.34 22.70
CA GLU A 518 55.41 -48.51 23.52
C GLU A 518 55.90 -49.19 24.82
N ASN A 519 55.84 -50.53 24.91
CA ASN A 519 56.40 -51.35 26.01
C ASN A 519 57.39 -52.39 25.48
#